data_AF-A0AAW4N7M4-F1
#
_entry.id   AF-A0AAW4N7M4-F1
#
_cell.length_a   1.000
_cell.length_b   1.000
_cell.length_c   1.000
_cell.angle_alpha   90.00
_cell.angle_beta   90.00
_cell.angle_gamma   90.00
#
_symmetry.space_group_name_H-M   'P 1'
#
loop_
_entity.id
_entity.type
_entity.pdbx_description
1 polymer ?
#
loop_
_entity_poly.entity_id
_entity_poly.type
_entity_poly.pdbx_seq_one_letter_code
_entity_poly.pdbx_strand_id
1 'polypeptide(L)'
;MKTSLFGTSVTKSILTLAVPFVLFGIVDYKEIGLCLWLLFVYLLYAFFEEVGWRGYLYSELIGCKIIHRLLLTTLLWFFWHCRAWQIGDVGFFALLFLASFGLDKLIRDTHSLILVACFHGLFNFYFKCLSDPSHWSSIVCLVITIMLWLYIWYGPKVKICWR
;
A
#
# COMPACT_ATOMS: atom_id res chain seq x y z
N MET A 1 -6.06 -17.75 -8.16
CA MET A 1 -5.15 -18.18 -7.08
C MET A 1 -5.52 -17.39 -5.84
N LYS A 2 -5.63 -18.02 -4.66
CA LYS A 2 -5.94 -17.30 -3.40
C LYS A 2 -4.74 -16.44 -2.99
N THR A 3 -5.00 -15.32 -2.34
CA THR A 3 -3.96 -14.41 -1.84
C THR A 3 -3.18 -15.07 -0.69
N SER A 4 -1.93 -14.67 -0.51
CA SER A 4 -1.11 -15.14 0.61
C SER A 4 -0.29 -13.99 1.18
N LEU A 5 0.28 -14.20 2.37
CA LEU A 5 1.05 -13.16 3.05
C LEU A 5 2.21 -12.64 2.17
N PHE A 6 2.97 -13.56 1.58
CA PHE A 6 4.16 -13.29 0.77
C PHE A 6 3.93 -13.30 -0.74
N GLY A 7 2.74 -13.70 -1.19
CA GLY A 7 2.41 -13.80 -2.61
C GLY A 7 3.36 -14.71 -3.37
N THR A 8 3.86 -14.23 -4.50
CA THR A 8 4.74 -14.97 -5.41
C THR A 8 6.21 -15.02 -4.96
N SER A 9 6.65 -14.21 -3.99
CA SER A 9 8.05 -14.22 -3.52
C SER A 9 8.22 -13.63 -2.12
N VAL A 10 8.67 -14.48 -1.18
CA VAL A 10 9.03 -14.09 0.19
C VAL A 10 10.09 -13.00 0.21
N THR A 11 11.16 -13.16 -0.57
CA THR A 11 12.25 -12.19 -0.64
C THR A 11 11.76 -10.82 -1.06
N LYS A 12 10.91 -10.75 -2.10
CA LYS A 12 10.35 -9.47 -2.56
C LYS A 12 9.47 -8.81 -1.50
N SER A 13 8.66 -9.58 -0.77
CA SER A 13 7.85 -9.05 0.34
C SER A 13 8.70 -8.54 1.50
N ILE A 14 9.77 -9.25 1.89
CA ILE A 14 10.69 -8.79 2.94
C ILE A 14 11.39 -7.50 2.52
N LEU A 15 11.87 -7.43 1.27
CA LEU A 15 12.46 -6.19 0.74
C LEU A 15 11.45 -5.05 0.73
N THR A 16 10.19 -5.33 0.38
CA THR A 16 9.12 -4.32 0.39
C THR A 16 8.94 -3.72 1.79
N LEU A 17 8.92 -4.57 2.83
CA LEU A 17 8.84 -4.10 4.22
C LEU A 17 10.06 -3.29 4.62
N ALA A 18 11.27 -3.71 4.24
CA ALA A 18 12.52 -3.09 4.69
C ALA A 18 12.76 -1.69 4.09
N VAL A 19 12.45 -1.50 2.79
CA VAL A 19 12.73 -0.25 2.05
C VAL A 19 12.26 1.03 2.76
N PRO A 20 10.99 1.17 3.20
CA PRO A 20 10.54 2.41 3.84
C PRO A 20 11.26 2.67 5.16
N PHE A 21 11.56 1.66 5.99
CA PHE A 21 12.28 1.88 7.25
C PHE A 21 13.70 2.40 7.03
N VAL A 22 14.39 1.90 6.01
CA VAL A 22 15.74 2.38 5.67
C VAL A 22 15.68 3.81 5.14
N LEU A 23 14.83 4.09 4.15
CA LEU A 23 14.76 5.40 3.52
C LEU A 23 14.27 6.48 4.48
N PHE A 24 13.14 6.23 5.16
CA PHE A 24 12.63 7.19 6.12
C PHE A 24 13.57 7.31 7.31
N GLY A 25 14.19 6.23 7.81
CA GLY A 25 15.13 6.32 8.93
C GLY A 25 16.34 7.22 8.66
N ILE A 26 16.85 7.24 7.42
CA ILE A 26 17.99 8.09 7.03
C ILE A 26 17.62 9.58 7.02
N VAL A 27 16.45 9.90 6.49
CA VAL A 27 15.98 11.30 6.34
C VAL A 27 15.40 11.83 7.63
N ASP A 28 14.68 10.98 8.35
CA ASP A 28 14.00 11.29 9.59
C ASP A 28 14.94 11.88 10.64
N TYR A 29 16.06 11.17 10.90
CA TYR A 29 17.10 11.61 11.83
C TYR A 29 17.67 13.00 11.51
N LYS A 30 17.62 13.43 10.25
CA LYS A 30 18.30 14.64 9.78
C LYS A 30 17.36 15.84 9.61
N GLU A 31 16.10 15.62 9.26
CA GLU A 31 15.25 16.68 8.72
C GLU A 31 13.81 16.67 9.25
N ILE A 32 13.23 15.50 9.50
CA ILE A 32 11.79 15.38 9.75
C ILE A 32 11.48 15.28 11.25
N GLY A 33 12.35 14.62 12.04
CA GLY A 33 12.12 14.45 13.49
C GLY A 33 10.88 13.60 13.83
N LEU A 34 10.45 12.77 12.89
CA LEU A 34 9.45 11.73 12.99
C LEU A 34 9.96 10.56 13.85
N CYS A 35 9.08 9.62 14.15
CA CYS A 35 9.44 8.40 14.84
C CYS A 35 9.14 7.20 13.94
N LEU A 36 10.15 6.37 13.65
CA LEU A 36 9.99 5.12 12.90
C LEU A 36 8.93 4.18 13.48
N TRP A 37 8.64 4.32 14.78
CA TRP A 37 7.50 3.66 15.43
C TRP A 37 6.16 4.00 14.77
N LEU A 38 5.94 5.27 14.37
CA LEU A 38 4.71 5.68 13.70
C LEU A 38 4.57 4.99 12.34
N LEU A 39 5.66 4.93 11.56
CA LEU A 39 5.67 4.18 10.30
C LEU A 39 5.25 2.71 10.54
N PHE A 40 5.83 2.06 11.55
CA PHE A 40 5.47 0.69 11.91
C PHE A 40 3.98 0.56 12.26
N VAL A 41 3.44 1.46 13.08
CA VAL A 41 2.02 1.45 13.48
C VAL A 41 1.10 1.59 12.27
N TYR A 42 1.39 2.49 11.34
CA TYR A 42 0.57 2.67 10.13
C TYR A 42 0.66 1.48 9.17
N LEU A 43 1.84 0.87 9.02
CA LEU A 43 2.00 -0.36 8.24
C LEU A 43 1.24 -1.53 8.88
N LEU A 44 1.29 -1.67 10.20
CA LEU A 44 0.57 -2.72 10.93
C LEU A 44 -0.95 -2.51 10.86
N TYR A 45 -1.42 -1.28 11.01
CA TYR A 45 -2.83 -0.93 10.87
C TYR A 45 -3.35 -1.28 9.47
N ALA A 46 -2.65 -0.83 8.43
CA ALA A 46 -3.01 -1.13 7.05
C ALA A 46 -2.93 -2.64 6.75
N PHE A 47 -2.00 -3.37 7.37
CA PHE A 47 -1.95 -4.82 7.25
C PHE A 47 -3.25 -5.48 7.73
N PHE A 48 -3.77 -5.10 8.89
CA PHE A 48 -5.03 -5.65 9.39
C PHE A 48 -6.23 -5.28 8.49
N GLU A 49 -6.26 -4.06 7.97
CA GLU A 49 -7.28 -3.69 6.98
C GLU A 49 -7.19 -4.54 5.72
N GLU A 50 -5.99 -4.70 5.15
CA GLU A 50 -5.81 -5.47 3.92
C GLU A 50 -6.14 -6.97 4.10
N VAL A 51 -5.95 -7.54 5.29
CA VAL A 51 -6.44 -8.90 5.59
C VAL A 51 -7.95 -9.02 5.33
N GLY A 52 -8.73 -8.02 5.74
CA GLY A 52 -10.17 -7.98 5.46
C GLY A 52 -10.47 -7.73 3.98
N TRP A 53 -9.89 -6.66 3.41
CA TRP A 53 -10.23 -6.21 2.06
C TRP A 53 -9.67 -7.13 0.96
N ARG A 54 -8.36 -7.42 1.00
CA ARG A 54 -7.64 -8.15 -0.07
C ARG A 54 -7.31 -9.60 0.32
N GLY A 55 -7.34 -9.93 1.60
CA GLY A 55 -7.30 -11.32 2.07
C GLY A 55 -8.66 -12.01 1.86
N TYR A 56 -9.69 -11.51 2.55
CA TYR A 56 -11.02 -12.12 2.56
C TYR A 56 -11.91 -11.65 1.41
N LEU A 57 -12.32 -10.37 1.38
CA LEU A 57 -13.34 -9.87 0.46
C LEU A 57 -12.95 -10.06 -1.01
N TYR A 58 -11.70 -9.79 -1.37
CA TYR A 58 -11.18 -10.04 -2.71
C TYR A 58 -11.33 -11.51 -3.15
N SER A 59 -11.13 -12.46 -2.24
CA SER A 59 -11.27 -13.90 -2.52
C SER A 59 -12.72 -14.27 -2.83
N GLU A 60 -13.67 -13.70 -2.11
CA GLU A 60 -15.11 -13.89 -2.36
C GLU A 60 -15.55 -13.29 -3.70
N LEU A 61 -14.92 -12.19 -4.11
CA LEU A 61 -15.24 -11.46 -5.34
C LEU A 61 -14.38 -11.86 -6.54
N ILE A 62 -13.60 -12.95 -6.45
CA ILE A 62 -12.64 -13.33 -7.49
C ILE A 62 -13.33 -13.76 -8.80
N GLY A 63 -14.56 -14.31 -8.70
CA GLY A 63 -15.38 -14.70 -9.86
C GLY A 63 -16.13 -13.53 -10.51
N CYS A 64 -16.18 -12.36 -9.88
CA CYS A 64 -16.85 -11.20 -10.43
C CYS A 64 -15.97 -10.49 -11.48
N LYS A 65 -16.62 -9.78 -12.42
CA LYS A 65 -15.89 -8.88 -13.33
C LYS A 65 -15.15 -7.82 -12.50
N ILE A 66 -13.96 -7.45 -12.93
CA ILE A 66 -13.08 -6.51 -12.22
C ILE A 66 -13.79 -5.22 -11.79
N ILE A 67 -14.62 -4.63 -12.67
CA ILE A 67 -15.32 -3.38 -12.37
C ILE A 67 -16.29 -3.52 -11.20
N HIS A 68 -16.99 -4.66 -11.07
CA HIS A 68 -17.92 -4.90 -9.96
C HIS A 68 -17.17 -5.07 -8.65
N ARG A 69 -16.05 -5.81 -8.66
CA ARG A 69 -15.20 -5.96 -7.48
C ARG A 69 -14.63 -4.62 -7.02
N LEU A 70 -14.15 -3.81 -7.96
CA LEU A 70 -13.62 -2.47 -7.68
C LEU A 70 -14.68 -1.54 -7.09
N LEU A 71 -15.86 -1.46 -7.72
CA LEU A 71 -16.95 -0.62 -7.24
C LEU A 71 -17.42 -1.06 -5.86
N LEU A 72 -17.63 -2.35 -5.64
CA LEU A 72 -18.07 -2.87 -4.35
C LEU A 72 -17.04 -2.63 -3.26
N THR A 73 -15.76 -2.93 -3.53
CA THR A 73 -14.68 -2.69 -2.57
C THR A 73 -14.58 -1.20 -2.24
N THR A 74 -14.62 -0.33 -3.25
CA THR A 74 -14.56 1.13 -3.05
C THR A 74 -15.74 1.62 -2.24
N LEU A 75 -16.96 1.14 -2.52
CA LEU A 75 -18.16 1.56 -1.82
C LEU A 75 -18.12 1.17 -0.35
N LEU A 76 -17.78 -0.09 -0.07
CA LEU A 76 -17.64 -0.59 1.31
C LEU A 76 -16.53 0.15 2.06
N TRP A 77 -15.40 0.40 1.39
CA TRP A 77 -14.26 1.10 1.98
C TRP A 77 -14.52 2.59 2.19
N PHE A 78 -15.33 3.22 1.33
CA PHE A 78 -15.82 4.59 1.51
C PHE A 78 -16.73 4.69 2.73
N PHE A 79 -17.73 3.81 2.85
CA PHE A 79 -18.61 3.80 4.03
C PHE A 79 -17.88 3.45 5.33
N TRP A 80 -16.83 2.63 5.26
CA TRP A 80 -15.94 2.36 6.40
C TRP A 80 -15.24 3.63 6.90
N HIS A 81 -14.87 4.54 6.00
CA HIS A 81 -14.19 5.80 6.33
C HIS A 81 -15.14 6.98 6.59
N CYS A 82 -16.34 6.94 6.03
CA CYS A 82 -17.27 8.05 6.07
C CYS A 82 -17.91 8.22 7.44
N ARG A 83 -17.83 9.44 7.97
CA ARG A 83 -18.80 9.95 8.94
C ARG A 83 -20.01 10.53 8.22
N ALA A 84 -21.13 10.70 8.93
CA ALA A 84 -22.40 11.14 8.35
C ALA A 84 -22.32 12.43 7.49
N TRP A 85 -21.43 13.34 7.83
CA TRP A 85 -21.22 14.61 7.14
C TRP A 85 -20.29 14.54 5.91
N GLN A 86 -19.62 13.40 5.68
CA GLN A 86 -18.66 13.20 4.58
C GLN A 86 -19.25 12.40 3.41
N ILE A 87 -20.54 12.04 3.47
CA ILE A 87 -21.22 11.20 2.46
C ILE A 87 -21.27 11.87 1.07
N GLY A 88 -21.08 13.19 0.99
CA GLY A 88 -21.01 13.95 -0.27
C GLY A 88 -19.60 14.24 -0.80
N ASP A 89 -18.53 13.74 -0.17
CA ASP A 89 -17.15 14.05 -0.59
C ASP A 89 -16.73 13.21 -1.81
N VAL A 90 -17.02 13.75 -3.00
CA VAL A 90 -16.68 13.13 -4.30
C VAL A 90 -15.18 13.00 -4.49
N GLY A 91 -14.39 13.95 -3.99
CA GLY A 91 -12.93 13.93 -4.09
C GLY A 91 -12.34 12.76 -3.30
N PHE A 92 -12.82 12.56 -2.07
CA PHE A 92 -12.44 11.43 -1.25
C PHE A 92 -12.88 10.09 -1.86
N PHE A 93 -14.12 10.00 -2.38
CA PHE A 93 -14.56 8.79 -3.07
C PHE A 93 -13.69 8.46 -4.29
N ALA A 94 -13.35 9.46 -5.11
CA ALA A 94 -12.48 9.28 -6.27
C ALA A 94 -11.07 8.80 -5.88
N LEU A 95 -10.52 9.34 -4.78
CA LEU A 95 -9.25 8.88 -4.22
C LEU A 95 -9.31 7.41 -3.80
N LEU A 96 -10.35 7.00 -3.06
CA LEU A 96 -10.53 5.60 -2.65
C LEU A 96 -10.75 4.68 -3.85
N PHE A 97 -11.43 5.14 -4.90
CA PHE A 97 -11.59 4.37 -6.13
C PHE A 97 -10.25 4.13 -6.82
N LEU A 98 -9.43 5.18 -6.97
CA LEU A 98 -8.10 5.08 -7.58
C LEU A 98 -7.17 4.18 -6.74
N ALA A 99 -7.18 4.35 -5.42
CA ALA A 99 -6.44 3.49 -4.51
C ALA A 99 -6.92 2.03 -4.62
N SER A 100 -8.23 1.78 -4.65
CA SER A 100 -8.78 0.44 -4.83
C SER A 100 -8.36 -0.19 -6.15
N PHE A 101 -8.33 0.58 -7.23
CA PHE A 101 -7.83 0.15 -8.53
C PHE A 101 -6.35 -0.26 -8.48
N GLY A 102 -5.49 0.59 -7.90
CA GLY A 102 -4.06 0.30 -7.77
C GLY A 102 -3.79 -0.94 -6.91
N LEU A 103 -4.43 -1.03 -5.74
CA LEU A 103 -4.28 -2.16 -4.83
C LEU A 103 -4.84 -3.47 -5.42
N ASP A 104 -5.96 -3.45 -6.16
CA ASP A 104 -6.48 -4.63 -6.88
C ASP A 104 -5.51 -5.10 -7.97
N LYS A 105 -4.86 -4.18 -8.69
CA LYS A 105 -3.83 -4.55 -9.67
C LYS A 105 -2.64 -5.23 -8.99
N LEU A 106 -2.14 -4.65 -7.89
CA LEU A 106 -1.01 -5.22 -7.15
C LEU A 106 -1.32 -6.62 -6.61
N ILE A 107 -2.48 -6.82 -5.99
CA ILE A 107 -2.84 -8.14 -5.44
C ILE A 107 -3.06 -9.19 -6.53
N ARG A 108 -3.58 -8.80 -7.70
CA ARG A 108 -3.75 -9.70 -8.85
C ARG A 108 -2.43 -10.18 -9.43
N ASP A 109 -1.47 -9.29 -9.54
CA ASP A 109 -0.19 -9.60 -10.16
C ASP A 109 0.75 -10.34 -9.22
N THR A 110 0.77 -9.93 -7.95
CA THR A 110 1.79 -10.35 -6.99
C THR A 110 1.29 -11.38 -5.99
N HIS A 111 -0.03 -11.42 -5.78
CA HIS A 111 -0.69 -12.19 -4.72
C HIS A 111 -0.20 -11.89 -3.30
N SER A 112 0.62 -10.85 -3.10
CA SER A 112 1.25 -10.53 -1.82
C SER A 112 0.41 -9.53 -1.03
N LEU A 113 -0.11 -9.99 0.10
CA LEU A 113 -0.83 -9.13 1.03
C LEU A 113 0.10 -8.08 1.66
N ILE A 114 1.34 -8.46 1.98
CA ILE A 114 2.36 -7.53 2.51
C ILE A 114 2.58 -6.36 1.57
N LEU A 115 2.68 -6.59 0.26
CA LEU A 115 2.90 -5.52 -0.70
C LEU A 115 1.78 -4.49 -0.65
N VAL A 116 0.54 -4.97 -0.74
CA VAL A 116 -0.65 -4.12 -0.74
C VAL A 116 -0.78 -3.36 0.58
N ALA A 117 -0.53 -4.04 1.70
CA ALA A 117 -0.52 -3.43 3.03
C ALA A 117 0.56 -2.35 3.15
N CYS A 118 1.74 -2.57 2.58
CA CYS A 118 2.82 -1.57 2.58
C CYS A 118 2.42 -0.34 1.76
N PHE A 119 1.83 -0.52 0.57
CA PHE A 119 1.31 0.60 -0.22
C PHE A 119 0.25 1.36 0.55
N HIS A 120 -0.78 0.69 1.05
CA HIS A 120 -1.85 1.33 1.82
C HIS A 120 -1.30 2.05 3.07
N GLY A 121 -0.50 1.37 3.88
CA GLY A 121 0.07 1.93 5.11
C GLY A 121 1.00 3.12 4.87
N LEU A 122 1.82 3.07 3.81
CA LEU A 122 2.70 4.18 3.45
C LEU A 122 1.91 5.42 3.02
N PHE A 123 0.84 5.26 2.24
CA PHE A 123 -0.04 6.38 1.88
C PHE A 123 -0.75 6.96 3.10
N ASN A 124 -1.28 6.11 3.99
CA ASN A 124 -1.90 6.58 5.24
C ASN A 124 -0.91 7.34 6.11
N PHE A 125 0.30 6.79 6.28
CA PHE A 125 1.38 7.41 7.00
C PHE A 125 1.74 8.78 6.42
N TYR A 126 1.93 8.86 5.09
CA TYR A 126 2.24 10.11 4.42
C TYR A 126 1.14 11.17 4.65
N PHE A 127 -0.12 10.83 4.36
CA PHE A 127 -1.20 11.81 4.48
C PHE A 127 -1.47 12.25 5.92
N LYS A 128 -1.23 11.37 6.91
CA LYS A 128 -1.50 11.67 8.33
C LYS A 128 -0.33 12.31 9.06
N CYS A 129 0.91 11.99 8.70
CA CYS A 129 2.08 12.41 9.44
C CYS A 129 2.99 13.37 8.66
N LEU A 130 2.93 13.37 7.33
CA LEU A 130 3.95 13.99 6.48
C LEU A 130 3.39 14.87 5.35
N SER A 131 2.09 15.14 5.35
CA SER A 131 1.44 15.94 4.30
C SER A 131 1.74 17.45 4.39
N ASP A 132 2.57 17.88 5.35
CA ASP A 132 3.06 19.25 5.42
C ASP A 132 3.96 19.56 4.21
N PRO A 133 3.63 20.56 3.38
CA PRO A 133 4.41 20.93 2.20
C PRO A 133 5.86 21.33 2.46
N SER A 134 6.22 21.70 3.69
CA SER A 134 7.59 22.07 4.08
C SER A 134 8.54 20.86 4.11
N HIS A 135 8.02 19.63 4.26
CA HIS A 135 8.81 18.40 4.31
C HIS A 135 8.99 17.77 2.94
N TRP A 136 9.60 18.48 1.98
CA TRP A 136 9.81 17.98 0.61
C TRP A 136 10.55 16.63 0.54
N SER A 137 11.45 16.37 1.51
CA SER A 137 12.22 15.13 1.58
C SER A 137 11.33 13.91 1.88
N SER A 138 10.18 14.11 2.54
CA SER A 138 9.19 13.05 2.74
C SER A 138 8.50 12.62 1.43
N ILE A 139 8.22 13.58 0.53
CA ILE A 139 7.66 13.34 -0.81
C ILE A 139 8.67 12.56 -1.63
N VAL A 140 9.94 12.96 -1.59
CA VAL A 140 11.00 12.26 -2.31
C VAL A 140 11.17 10.84 -1.78
N CYS A 141 11.14 10.63 -0.45
CA CYS A 141 11.16 9.29 0.14
C CYS A 141 9.98 8.43 -0.31
N LEU A 142 8.77 9.01 -0.34
CA LEU A 142 7.56 8.33 -0.81
C LEU A 142 7.70 7.88 -2.26
N VAL A 143 8.11 8.79 -3.16
CA VAL A 143 8.28 8.49 -4.59
C VAL A 143 9.35 7.43 -4.81
N ILE A 144 10.52 7.57 -4.17
CA ILE A 144 11.60 6.58 -4.28
C ILE A 144 11.14 5.21 -3.76
N THR A 145 10.43 5.17 -2.62
CA THR A 145 9.91 3.92 -2.05
C THR A 145 8.97 3.22 -3.03
N ILE A 146 8.01 3.95 -3.61
CA ILE A 146 7.07 3.41 -4.60
C ILE A 146 7.82 2.90 -5.84
N MET A 147 8.77 3.68 -6.37
CA MET A 147 9.56 3.26 -7.54
C MET A 147 10.39 2.01 -7.27
N LEU A 148 11.02 1.92 -6.10
CA LEU A 148 11.76 0.71 -5.70
C LEU A 148 10.86 -0.50 -5.56
N TRP A 149 9.67 -0.36 -4.98
CA TRP A 149 8.70 -1.46 -4.92
C TRP A 149 8.27 -1.92 -6.31
N LEU A 150 7.96 -0.98 -7.21
CA LEU A 150 7.63 -1.33 -8.59
C LEU A 150 8.80 -2.04 -9.28
N TYR A 151 10.03 -1.59 -9.08
CA TYR A 151 11.22 -2.26 -9.60
C TYR A 151 11.43 -3.66 -9.00
N ILE A 152 11.26 -3.82 -7.68
CA ILE A 152 11.40 -5.12 -7.01
C ILE A 152 10.38 -6.13 -7.57
N TRP A 153 9.13 -5.71 -7.77
CA TRP A 153 8.05 -6.61 -8.18
C TRP A 153 8.00 -6.84 -9.69
N TYR A 154 8.19 -5.80 -10.50
CA TYR A 154 8.02 -5.83 -11.97
C TYR A 154 9.32 -5.72 -12.75
N GLY A 155 10.45 -5.42 -12.10
CA GLY A 155 11.75 -5.32 -12.74
C GLY A 155 12.27 -6.64 -13.31
N PRO A 156 13.33 -6.59 -14.13
CA PRO A 156 13.89 -7.75 -14.80
C PRO A 156 14.38 -8.78 -13.77
N LYS A 157 14.09 -10.06 -14.03
CA LYS A 157 14.62 -11.17 -13.21
C LYS A 157 16.14 -11.25 -13.43
N VAL A 158 16.92 -10.82 -12.45
CA VAL A 158 18.38 -11.02 -12.46
C VAL A 158 18.64 -12.51 -12.33
N LYS A 159 18.96 -13.18 -13.45
CA LYS A 159 19.49 -14.55 -13.42
C LYS A 159 20.94 -14.45 -12.94
N ILE A 160 21.17 -14.68 -11.64
CA ILE A 160 22.53 -14.87 -11.14
C ILE A 160 22.98 -16.25 -11.64
N CYS A 161 23.73 -16.24 -12.74
CA CYS A 161 24.40 -17.42 -13.25
C CYS A 161 25.66 -17.60 -12.41
N TRP A 162 25.60 -18.46 -11.40
CA TRP A 162 26.79 -18.93 -10.71
C TRP A 162 27.58 -19.77 -11.72
N ARG A 163 28.70 -19.21 -12.18
CA ARG A 163 29.76 -19.98 -12.87
C ARG A 163 30.68 -20.58 -11.84
#